data_AF-A0A7J8SHT8-F1
#
_entry.id   AF-A0A7J8SHT8-F1
#
_cell.length_a   1.000
_cell.length_b   1.000
_cell.length_c   1.000
_cell.angle_alpha   90.00
_cell.angle_beta   90.00
_cell.angle_gamma   90.00
#
_symmetry.space_group_name_H-M   'P 1'
#
loop_
_entity.id
_entity.type
_entity.pdbx_description
1 polymer ?
#
loop_
_entity_poly.entity_id
_entity_poly.type
_entity_poly.pdbx_seq_one_letter_code
_entity_poly.pdbx_strand_id
1 'polypeptide(L)'
;MRGTWMLSWILIICLSQVAVQSQYYSETLPYHPRPVKVTNLNFFMHRTTGVTIVVLIGNIQGIASVAGMNASSTEYLDFGFNTGKFNGSSLSVFSRGEPDL
;
A
#
# COMPACT_ATOMS: atom_id res chain seq x y z
N MET A 1 -5.02 16.27 -51.67
CA MET A 1 -5.18 15.04 -50.85
C MET A 1 -4.03 14.02 -51.01
N ARG A 2 -2.85 14.40 -51.55
CA ARG A 2 -1.71 13.49 -51.78
C ARG A 2 -0.67 13.45 -50.64
N GLY A 3 -0.57 14.51 -49.83
CA GLY A 3 0.42 14.61 -48.75
C GLY A 3 0.06 13.84 -47.47
N THR A 4 -1.23 13.68 -47.18
CA THR A 4 -1.73 12.92 -46.02
C THR A 4 -1.36 11.44 -46.09
N TRP A 5 -1.36 10.85 -47.30
CA TRP A 5 -0.95 9.47 -47.50
C TRP A 5 0.53 9.27 -47.13
N MET A 6 1.40 10.20 -47.52
CA MET A 6 2.84 10.14 -47.21
C MET A 6 3.10 10.24 -45.70
N LEU A 7 2.40 11.12 -44.99
CA LEU A 7 2.52 11.25 -43.54
C LEU A 7 2.07 10.00 -42.80
N SER A 8 0.99 9.35 -43.26
CA SER A 8 0.53 8.08 -42.68
C SER A 8 1.59 6.98 -42.83
N TRP A 9 2.23 6.85 -44.00
CA TRP A 9 3.30 5.87 -44.21
C TRP A 9 4.53 6.15 -43.33
N ILE A 10 4.92 7.42 -43.17
CA ILE A 10 6.02 7.82 -42.29
C ILE A 10 5.70 7.47 -40.82
N LEU A 11 4.48 7.74 -40.37
CA LEU A 11 4.05 7.43 -39.00
C LEU A 11 4.07 5.91 -38.75
N ILE A 12 3.60 5.12 -39.70
CA ILE A 12 3.60 3.64 -39.62
C ILE A 12 5.03 3.09 -39.51
N ILE A 13 5.96 3.61 -40.31
CA ILE A 13 7.38 3.21 -40.24
C ILE A 13 7.99 3.63 -38.89
N CYS A 14 7.65 4.82 -38.40
CA CYS A 14 8.17 5.32 -37.13
C CYS A 14 7.70 4.46 -35.93
N LEU A 15 6.41 4.09 -35.90
CA LEU A 15 5.84 3.25 -34.84
C LEU A 15 6.36 1.81 -34.87
N SER A 16 6.67 1.25 -36.05
CA SER A 16 7.20 -0.11 -36.17
C SER A 16 8.66 -0.21 -35.68
N GLN A 17 9.46 0.84 -35.86
CA GLN A 17 10.84 0.88 -35.35
C GLN A 17 10.90 0.97 -33.82
N VAL A 18 9.96 1.68 -33.18
CA VAL A 18 9.88 1.77 -31.70
C VAL A 18 9.66 0.39 -31.08
N ALA A 19 8.79 -0.44 -31.67
CA ALA A 19 8.50 -1.78 -31.15
C ALA A 19 9.69 -2.75 -31.28
N VAL A 20 10.53 -2.59 -32.32
CA VAL A 20 11.70 -3.46 -32.56
C VAL A 20 12.92 -3.05 -31.74
N GLN A 21 13.07 -1.76 -31.45
CA GLN A 21 14.22 -1.21 -30.72
C GLN A 21 13.95 -1.03 -29.21
N SER A 22 12.69 -1.09 -28.75
CA SER A 22 12.40 -1.00 -27.32
C SER A 22 12.83 -2.29 -26.62
N GLN A 23 14.07 -2.30 -26.11
CA GLN A 23 14.52 -3.23 -25.07
C GLN A 23 13.81 -2.87 -23.75
N TYR A 24 12.48 -2.88 -23.75
CA TYR A 24 11.65 -2.42 -22.63
C TYR A 24 11.87 -3.29 -21.40
N TYR A 25 12.22 -4.56 -21.61
CA TYR A 25 12.56 -5.50 -20.56
C TYR A 25 14.06 -5.73 -20.54
N SER A 26 14.72 -5.39 -19.43
CA SER A 26 16.10 -5.80 -19.19
C SER A 26 16.14 -7.28 -18.78
N GLU A 27 17.32 -7.90 -18.88
CA GLU A 27 17.51 -9.21 -18.27
C GLU A 27 17.25 -9.13 -16.77
N THR A 28 16.53 -10.13 -16.25
CA THR A 28 16.20 -10.20 -14.82
C THR A 28 17.41 -10.75 -14.09
N LEU A 29 17.97 -9.96 -13.18
CA LEU A 29 19.08 -10.41 -12.33
C LEU A 29 18.57 -11.39 -11.25
N PRO A 30 19.39 -12.37 -10.81
CA PRO A 30 19.06 -13.22 -9.68
C PRO A 30 18.74 -12.38 -8.45
N TYR A 31 17.63 -12.69 -7.79
CA TYR A 31 17.24 -12.01 -6.56
C TYR A 31 18.25 -12.33 -5.45
N HIS A 32 18.95 -11.30 -4.97
CA HIS A 32 19.75 -11.39 -3.76
C HIS A 32 18.91 -10.89 -2.57
N PRO A 33 18.34 -11.80 -1.75
CA PRO A 33 17.53 -11.40 -0.61
C PRO A 33 18.37 -10.59 0.37
N ARG A 34 17.82 -9.46 0.80
CA ARG A 34 18.37 -8.77 1.98
C ARG A 34 18.04 -9.61 3.23
N PRO A 35 18.87 -9.53 4.28
CA PRO A 35 18.55 -10.18 5.55
C PRO A 35 17.17 -9.74 6.03
N VAL A 36 16.30 -10.70 6.34
CA VAL A 36 14.96 -10.44 6.88
C VAL A 36 15.11 -9.83 8.27
N LYS A 37 14.49 -8.67 8.49
CA LYS A 37 14.45 -8.01 9.81
C LYS A 37 13.12 -8.33 10.48
N VAL A 38 13.18 -8.98 11.64
CA VAL A 38 12.02 -9.25 12.49
C VAL A 38 12.04 -8.29 13.67
N THR A 39 10.89 -7.71 13.99
CA THR A 39 10.72 -6.79 15.13
C THR A 39 9.54 -7.26 15.97
N ASN A 40 9.73 -7.35 17.28
CA ASN A 40 8.65 -7.57 18.23
C ASN A 40 8.14 -6.20 18.72
N LEU A 41 6.88 -5.90 18.47
CA LEU A 41 6.22 -4.67 18.90
C LEU A 41 5.24 -5.00 20.01
N ASN A 42 5.29 -4.25 21.11
CA ASN A 42 4.37 -4.38 22.24
C ASN A 42 3.85 -3.00 22.63
N PHE A 43 2.55 -2.78 22.49
CA PHE A 43 1.87 -1.53 22.81
C PHE A 43 0.37 -1.79 23.02
N PHE A 44 -0.32 -0.83 23.63
CA PHE A 44 -1.77 -0.90 23.88
C PHE A 44 -2.50 0.10 22.99
N MET A 45 -3.59 -0.36 22.36
CA MET A 45 -4.53 0.49 21.63
C MET A 45 -5.64 0.95 22.56
N HIS A 46 -5.83 2.27 22.66
CA HIS A 46 -6.95 2.85 23.39
C HIS A 46 -7.95 3.45 22.40
N ARG A 47 -9.19 2.95 22.41
CA ARG A 47 -10.31 3.57 21.68
C ARG A 47 -10.98 4.57 22.61
N THR A 48 -10.93 5.86 22.27
CA THR A 48 -11.62 6.91 23.03
C THR A 48 -12.81 7.42 22.21
N THR A 49 -14.02 7.28 22.75
CA THR A 49 -15.24 7.91 22.23
C THR A 49 -15.36 9.32 22.81
N GLY A 50 -14.52 10.27 22.37
CA GLY A 50 -14.54 11.67 22.84
C GLY A 50 -13.23 12.45 22.67
N VAL A 51 -13.19 13.71 23.13
CA VAL A 51 -12.02 14.61 23.06
C VAL A 51 -11.10 14.37 24.25
N THR A 52 -10.31 13.30 24.22
CA THR A 52 -9.07 13.21 25.01
C THR A 52 -8.06 12.35 24.25
N ILE A 53 -7.04 13.00 23.70
CA ILE A 53 -5.97 12.38 22.93
C ILE A 53 -4.88 11.95 23.90
N VAL A 54 -4.84 10.66 24.27
CA VAL A 54 -3.66 10.08 24.91
C VAL A 54 -2.81 9.45 23.81
N VAL A 55 -1.88 10.23 23.25
CA VAL A 55 -0.90 9.77 22.25
C VAL A 55 0.46 9.70 22.91
N LEU A 56 0.91 8.48 23.24
CA LEU A 56 2.26 8.28 23.79
C LEU A 56 3.27 7.74 22.76
N ILE A 57 2.83 7.08 21.68
CA ILE A 57 3.73 6.42 20.71
C ILE A 57 3.35 6.69 19.23
N GLY A 58 2.09 6.94 18.94
CA GLY A 58 1.59 7.06 17.57
C GLY A 58 0.10 7.35 17.48
N ASN A 59 -0.40 7.46 16.25
CA ASN A 59 -1.83 7.62 15.96
C ASN A 59 -2.37 6.36 15.26
N ILE A 60 -3.66 6.06 15.46
CA ILE A 60 -4.35 4.95 14.82
C ILE A 60 -5.53 5.52 14.04
N GLN A 61 -5.60 5.21 12.74
CA GLN A 61 -6.70 5.62 11.88
C GLN A 61 -7.29 4.40 11.19
N GLY A 62 -8.61 4.37 11.03
CA GLY A 62 -9.24 3.21 10.41
C GLY A 62 -10.74 3.15 10.66
N ILE A 63 -11.33 2.08 10.16
CA ILE A 63 -12.77 1.81 10.24
C ILE A 63 -12.94 0.39 10.75
N ALA A 64 -13.82 0.23 11.74
CA ALA A 64 -14.37 -1.06 12.13
C ALA A 64 -15.84 -1.12 11.71
N SER A 65 -16.25 -2.24 11.15
CA SER A 65 -17.61 -2.52 10.73
C SER A 65 -18.09 -3.82 11.34
N VAL A 66 -19.34 -3.84 11.78
CA VAL A 66 -19.99 -5.09 12.18
C VAL A 66 -20.30 -5.86 10.90
N ALA A 67 -19.70 -7.04 10.77
CA ALA A 67 -19.80 -7.91 9.62
C ALA A 67 -20.33 -9.29 10.04
N GLY A 68 -21.32 -9.78 9.29
CA GLY A 68 -21.95 -11.09 9.49
C GLY A 68 -23.16 -11.07 10.41
N MET A 69 -24.04 -12.07 10.23
CA MET A 69 -25.24 -12.27 11.06
C MET A 69 -24.93 -12.61 12.52
N ASN A 70 -23.68 -12.97 12.81
CA ASN A 70 -23.14 -13.23 14.14
C ASN A 70 -22.49 -12.00 14.79
N ALA A 71 -22.64 -10.81 14.20
CA ALA A 71 -22.10 -9.55 14.69
C ALA A 71 -20.57 -9.48 14.85
N SER A 72 -19.80 -10.27 14.08
CA SER A 72 -18.32 -10.20 14.16
C SER A 72 -17.79 -8.83 13.73
N SER A 73 -16.74 -8.33 14.37
CA SER A 73 -16.14 -7.05 13.98
C SER A 73 -15.11 -7.28 12.87
N THR A 74 -15.20 -6.57 11.75
CA THR A 74 -14.12 -6.51 10.75
C THR A 74 -13.51 -5.12 10.79
N GLU A 75 -12.21 -5.07 11.01
CA GLU A 75 -11.45 -3.84 11.22
C GLU A 75 -10.32 -3.70 10.20
N TYR A 76 -10.19 -2.48 9.70
CA TYR A 76 -9.06 -2.02 8.92
C TYR A 76 -8.43 -0.85 9.67
N LEU A 77 -7.20 -1.04 10.18
CA LEU A 77 -6.51 -0.10 11.05
C LEU A 77 -5.08 0.15 10.55
N ASP A 78 -4.71 1.42 10.49
CA ASP A 78 -3.36 1.89 10.20
C ASP A 78 -2.74 2.50 11.47
N PHE A 79 -1.69 1.84 11.98
CA PHE A 79 -0.87 2.31 13.09
C PHE A 79 0.28 3.16 12.56
N GLY A 80 0.26 4.46 12.83
CA GLY A 80 1.36 5.39 12.50
C GLY A 80 2.22 5.69 13.72
N PHE A 81 3.52 5.37 13.66
CA PHE A 81 4.47 5.63 14.75
C PHE A 81 5.04 7.04 14.64
N ASN A 82 4.90 7.86 15.68
CA ASN A 82 5.34 9.27 15.70
C ASN A 82 6.54 9.51 16.63
N THR A 83 7.05 8.47 17.28
CA THR A 83 8.20 8.53 18.18
C THR A 83 9.00 7.22 18.17
N GLY A 84 10.16 7.23 18.81
CA GLY A 84 11.02 6.06 18.95
C GLY A 84 11.67 5.60 17.64
N LYS A 85 12.15 4.35 17.64
CA LYS A 85 12.95 3.76 16.54
C LYS A 85 12.22 3.70 15.19
N PHE A 86 10.89 3.64 15.22
CA PHE A 86 10.05 3.48 14.02
C PHE A 86 9.31 4.77 13.64
N ASN A 87 9.71 5.92 14.19
CA ASN A 87 9.09 7.21 13.86
C ASN A 87 9.04 7.44 12.34
N GLY A 88 7.84 7.77 11.82
CA GLY A 88 7.55 7.94 10.40
C GLY A 88 7.20 6.65 9.65
N SER A 89 7.24 5.49 10.31
CA SER A 89 6.78 4.22 9.76
C SER A 89 5.33 3.94 10.12
N SER A 90 4.69 3.03 9.39
CA SER A 90 3.35 2.55 9.69
C SER A 90 3.20 1.03 9.53
N LEU A 91 2.18 0.48 10.18
CA LEU A 91 1.74 -0.90 10.06
C LEU A 91 0.23 -0.90 9.77
N SER A 92 -0.18 -1.54 8.67
CA SER A 92 -1.59 -1.71 8.33
C SER A 92 -2.07 -3.10 8.69
N VAL A 93 -3.23 -3.20 9.32
CA VAL A 93 -3.85 -4.45 9.77
C VAL A 93 -5.27 -4.51 9.25
N PHE A 94 -5.60 -5.61 8.57
CA PHE A 94 -6.96 -5.99 8.25
C PHE A 94 -7.28 -7.31 8.96
N SER A 95 -8.21 -7.26 9.91
CA SER A 95 -8.54 -8.39 10.76
C SER A 95 -10.05 -8.51 10.98
N ARG A 96 -10.45 -9.71 11.40
CA ARG A 96 -11.79 -9.99 11.90
C ARG A 96 -11.67 -10.45 13.35
N GLY A 97 -12.35 -9.75 14.24
CA GLY A 97 -12.45 -10.06 15.67
C GLY A 97 -13.86 -10.53 16.06
N GLU A 98 -13.99 -10.87 17.33
CA GLU A 98 -15.29 -11.14 17.95
C GLU A 98 -16.10 -9.83 18.10
N PRO A 99 -17.42 -9.90 18.34
CA PRO A 99 -18.22 -8.71 18.61
C PRO A 99 -17.65 -7.96 19.82
N ASP A 100 -17.43 -6.65 19.69
CA ASP A 100 -17.17 -5.77 20.84
C ASP A 100 -18.42 -5.85 21.76
N LEU A 101 -18.31 -6.49 22.94
CA LEU A 101 -19.35 -6.44 23.99
C LEU A 101 -19.36 -5.06 24.67
#